data_AF-A0A7S9CMP9-F1
#
_entry.id   AF-A0A7S9CMP9-F1
#
_cell.length_a   1.000
_cell.length_b   1.000
_cell.length_c   1.000
_cell.angle_alpha   90.00
_cell.angle_beta   90.00
_cell.angle_gamma   90.00
#
_symmetry.space_group_name_H-M   'P 1'
#
loop_
_entity.id
_entity.type
_entity.pdbx_description
1 polymer ?
#
loop_
_entity_poly.entity_id
_entity_poly.type
_entity_poly.pdbx_seq_one_letter_code
_entity_poly.pdbx_strand_id
1 'polypeptide(L)'
;MRLVFFGVICAGLAGIHIYNEFDKRVNFRPIDARISQVKEQCYLEKPDGAESGKTWSSDLMSCEFAVLASRMHPKWQSADVKHKIEVRFAYISPVDGATHESSLQMAAYPDGRQLHAGDIFPVQASRKDANRTRANDWVDIRLGRHAPKHGSI
;
A
#
# COMPACT_ATOMS: atom_id res chain seq x y z
N MET A 1 -35.29 8.30 -14.28
CA MET A 1 -34.30 7.33 -14.82
C MET A 1 -32.91 7.45 -14.18
N ARG A 2 -32.36 8.65 -13.93
CA ARG A 2 -31.05 8.81 -13.28
C ARG A 2 -30.95 8.18 -11.87
N LEU A 3 -31.98 8.30 -11.04
CA LEU A 3 -31.99 7.74 -9.67
C LEU A 3 -31.93 6.21 -9.61
N VAL A 4 -32.60 5.52 -10.54
CA VAL A 4 -32.56 4.05 -10.63
C VAL A 4 -31.15 3.59 -11.02
N PHE A 5 -30.53 4.28 -11.97
CA PHE A 5 -29.15 4.01 -12.39
C PHE A 5 -28.16 4.22 -11.24
N PHE A 6 -28.25 5.33 -10.49
CA PHE A 6 -27.44 5.54 -9.30
C PHE A 6 -27.70 4.50 -8.21
N GLY A 7 -28.96 4.10 -8.01
CA GLY A 7 -29.33 3.05 -7.05
C GLY A 7 -28.68 1.70 -7.37
N VAL A 8 -28.68 1.30 -8.64
CA VAL A 8 -28.04 0.05 -9.11
C VAL A 8 -26.51 0.13 -8.95
N ILE A 9 -25.88 1.27 -9.27
CA ILE A 9 -24.44 1.46 -9.07
C ILE A 9 -24.08 1.36 -7.59
N CYS A 10 -24.81 2.07 -6.72
CA CYS A 10 -24.56 2.04 -5.28
C CYS A 10 -24.72 0.62 -4.71
N ALA A 11 -25.78 -0.10 -5.10
CA ALA A 11 -25.98 -1.49 -4.68
C ALA A 11 -24.85 -2.42 -5.17
N GLY A 12 -24.38 -2.24 -6.40
CA GLY A 12 -23.26 -2.99 -6.96
C GLY A 12 -21.95 -2.74 -6.18
N LEU A 13 -21.62 -1.48 -5.93
CA LEU A 13 -20.42 -1.11 -5.16
C LEU A 13 -20.49 -1.63 -3.71
N ALA A 14 -21.65 -1.51 -3.06
CA ALA A 14 -21.86 -2.04 -1.71
C ALA A 14 -21.70 -3.56 -1.67
N GLY A 15 -22.27 -4.28 -2.63
CA GLY A 15 -22.15 -5.74 -2.73
C GLY A 15 -20.70 -6.21 -2.89
N ILE A 16 -19.92 -5.56 -3.77
CA ILE A 16 -18.50 -5.85 -3.94
C ILE A 16 -17.73 -5.59 -2.65
N HIS A 17 -18.05 -4.50 -1.95
CA HIS A 17 -17.35 -4.16 -0.72
C HIS A 17 -17.61 -5.18 0.40
N ILE A 18 -18.86 -5.61 0.58
CA ILE A 18 -19.25 -6.64 1.55
C ILE A 18 -18.57 -7.96 1.23
N TYR A 19 -18.56 -8.36 -0.05
CA TYR A 19 -17.92 -9.61 -0.49
C TYR A 19 -16.42 -9.60 -0.19
N ASN A 20 -15.73 -8.50 -0.49
CA ASN A 20 -14.30 -8.36 -0.23
C ASN A 20 -13.97 -8.40 1.27
N GLU A 21 -14.77 -7.75 2.12
CA GLU A 21 -14.61 -7.81 3.57
C GLU A 21 -14.84 -9.22 4.12
N PHE A 22 -15.85 -9.92 3.59
CA PHE A 22 -16.15 -11.29 4.00
C PHE A 22 -15.03 -12.25 3.59
N ASP A 23 -14.58 -12.20 2.34
CA ASP A 23 -13.45 -13.00 1.84
C ASP A 23 -12.20 -12.79 2.70
N LYS A 24 -11.87 -11.54 3.00
CA LYS A 24 -10.73 -11.19 3.85
C LYS A 24 -10.85 -11.80 5.25
N ARG A 25 -12.00 -11.69 5.90
CA ARG A 25 -12.19 -12.21 7.28
C ARG A 25 -12.19 -13.73 7.35
N VAL A 26 -12.67 -14.41 6.30
CA VAL A 26 -12.76 -15.87 6.26
C VAL A 26 -11.46 -16.51 5.78
N ASN A 27 -10.85 -15.97 4.72
CA ASN A 27 -9.71 -16.59 4.05
C ASN A 27 -8.35 -16.02 4.48
N PHE A 28 -8.32 -14.91 5.22
CA PHE A 28 -7.08 -14.34 5.73
C PHE A 28 -7.06 -14.28 7.26
N ARG A 29 -5.86 -14.19 7.81
CA ARG A 29 -5.58 -14.03 9.23
C ARG A 29 -4.60 -12.88 9.41
N PRO A 30 -4.86 -11.94 10.35
CA PRO A 30 -3.89 -10.94 10.71
C PRO A 30 -2.70 -11.60 11.40
N ILE A 31 -1.50 -11.27 10.94
CA ILE A 31 -0.25 -11.72 11.54
C ILE A 31 0.76 -10.57 11.59
N ASP A 32 1.71 -10.67 12.50
CA ASP A 32 2.83 -9.74 12.60
C ASP A 32 3.98 -10.28 11.74
N ALA A 33 4.34 -9.52 10.70
CA ALA A 33 5.52 -9.80 9.89
C ALA A 33 6.70 -8.94 10.35
N ARG A 34 7.92 -9.44 10.20
CA ARG A 34 9.14 -8.67 10.48
C ARG A 34 9.71 -8.16 9.17
N ILE A 35 9.93 -6.85 9.09
CA ILE A 35 10.52 -6.23 7.90
C ILE A 35 11.98 -6.67 7.78
N SER A 36 12.34 -7.21 6.61
CA SER A 36 13.73 -7.53 6.25
C SER A 36 14.40 -6.37 5.53
N GLN A 37 13.66 -5.68 4.65
CA GLN A 37 14.19 -4.58 3.86
C GLN A 37 13.09 -3.59 3.49
N VAL A 38 13.41 -2.29 3.51
CA VAL A 38 12.57 -1.24 2.94
C VAL A 38 13.35 -0.57 1.82
N LYS A 39 12.73 -0.48 0.65
CA LYS A 39 13.26 0.23 -0.51
C LYS A 39 12.29 1.32 -0.91
N GLU A 40 12.66 2.56 -0.61
CA GLU A 40 11.87 3.73 -0.97
C GLU A 40 12.44 4.37 -2.24
N GLN A 41 11.60 4.45 -3.28
CA GLN A 41 11.90 5.15 -4.52
C GLN A 41 10.78 6.14 -4.81
N CYS A 42 11.09 7.23 -5.49
CA CYS A 42 10.10 8.21 -5.92
C CYS A 42 10.15 8.37 -7.43
N TYR A 43 9.04 8.83 -8.00
CA TYR A 43 8.95 9.29 -9.37
C TYR A 43 8.13 10.58 -9.43
N LEU A 44 8.32 11.34 -10.49
CA LEU A 44 7.64 12.60 -10.73
C LEU A 44 6.50 12.35 -11.69
N GLU A 45 5.36 12.96 -11.41
CA GLU A 45 4.19 12.93 -12.29
C GLU A 45 3.77 14.36 -12.63
N LYS A 46 3.62 14.65 -13.91
CA LYS A 46 3.21 15.97 -14.39
C LYS A 46 2.11 15.84 -15.46
N PRO A 47 1.01 16.59 -15.34
CA PRO A 47 -0.02 16.60 -16.38
C PRO A 47 0.52 17.24 -17.67
N ASP A 48 0.22 16.60 -18.80
CA ASP A 48 0.55 17.06 -20.14
C ASP A 48 -0.49 18.07 -20.61
N GLY A 49 -0.35 19.33 -20.18
CA GLY A 49 -1.30 20.40 -20.48
C GLY A 49 -2.68 20.24 -19.81
N ALA A 50 -3.45 21.32 -19.76
CA ALA A 50 -4.72 21.36 -19.02
C ALA A 50 -5.84 20.51 -19.65
N GLU A 51 -5.73 20.15 -20.94
CA GLU A 51 -6.84 19.56 -21.71
C GLU A 51 -6.61 18.10 -22.15
N SER A 52 -5.37 17.59 -22.12
CA SER A 52 -5.08 16.29 -22.77
C SER A 52 -5.38 15.07 -21.90
N GLY A 53 -5.52 15.26 -20.58
CA GLY A 53 -5.70 14.16 -19.62
C GLY A 53 -4.54 13.17 -19.55
N LYS A 54 -3.44 13.39 -20.27
CA LYS A 54 -2.24 12.55 -20.24
C LYS A 54 -1.32 13.00 -19.11
N THR A 55 -0.69 12.05 -18.43
CA THR A 55 0.32 12.33 -17.41
C THR A 55 1.67 11.79 -17.87
N TRP A 56 2.72 12.59 -17.69
CA TRP A 56 4.10 12.16 -17.89
C TRP A 56 4.69 11.73 -16.56
N SER A 57 5.26 10.53 -16.53
CA SER A 57 6.00 10.01 -15.40
C SER A 57 7.50 10.03 -15.67
N SER A 58 8.29 10.31 -14.63
CA SER A 58 9.73 10.10 -14.68
C SER A 58 10.10 8.66 -14.35
N ASP A 59 11.36 8.31 -14.59
CA ASP A 59 11.94 7.09 -14.02
C ASP A 59 11.98 7.14 -12.48
N LEU A 60 12.17 5.97 -11.87
CA LEU A 60 12.34 5.85 -10.43
C LEU A 60 13.71 6.41 -10.01
N MET A 61 13.70 7.28 -9.01
CA MET A 61 14.87 7.98 -8.46
C MET A 61 14.82 8.01 -6.94
N SER A 62 15.88 8.51 -6.29
CA SER A 62 15.82 8.78 -4.85
C SER A 62 14.80 9.88 -4.57
N CYS A 63 14.10 9.79 -3.44
CA CYS A 63 13.09 10.78 -3.07
C CYS A 63 13.67 12.17 -2.86
N GLU A 64 14.91 12.26 -2.34
CA GLU A 64 15.65 13.52 -2.27
C GLU A 64 15.83 14.16 -3.64
N PHE A 65 16.22 13.37 -4.64
CA PHE A 65 16.42 13.87 -6.00
C PHE A 65 15.09 14.23 -6.67
N ALA A 66 14.02 13.48 -6.43
CA ALA A 66 12.68 13.82 -6.92
C ALA A 66 12.21 15.18 -6.36
N VAL A 67 12.36 15.41 -5.05
CA VAL A 67 12.02 16.70 -4.42
C VAL A 67 12.89 17.83 -4.95
N LEU A 68 14.18 17.57 -5.21
CA LEU A 68 15.08 18.56 -5.78
C LEU A 68 14.69 18.91 -7.23
N ALA A 69 14.39 17.90 -8.03
CA ALA A 69 13.98 18.04 -9.42
C ALA A 69 12.63 18.75 -9.54
N SER A 70 11.68 18.51 -8.64
CA SER A 70 10.38 19.20 -8.65
C SER A 70 10.50 20.70 -8.34
N ARG A 71 11.59 21.13 -7.69
CA ARG A 71 11.87 22.53 -7.37
C ARG A 71 12.73 23.24 -8.40
N MET A 72 13.77 22.57 -8.90
CA MET A 72 14.84 23.22 -9.66
C MET A 72 14.95 22.78 -11.12
N HIS A 73 14.41 21.62 -11.50
CA HIS A 73 14.60 21.10 -12.86
C HIS A 73 13.58 21.71 -13.84
N PRO A 74 14.00 22.36 -14.94
CA PRO A 74 13.09 23.10 -15.83
C PRO A 74 11.91 22.28 -16.35
N LYS A 75 12.14 21.00 -16.69
CA LYS A 75 11.09 20.09 -17.17
C LYS A 75 10.10 19.67 -16.08
N TRP A 76 10.62 19.40 -14.89
CA TRP A 76 9.89 18.75 -13.79
C TRP A 76 9.47 19.73 -12.70
N GLN A 77 9.71 21.02 -12.91
CA GLN A 77 9.27 22.06 -12.01
C GLN A 77 7.76 21.93 -11.78
N SER A 78 7.37 22.01 -10.50
CA SER A 78 6.01 21.84 -9.98
C SER A 78 5.35 20.49 -10.30
N ALA A 79 6.13 19.44 -10.59
CA ALA A 79 5.61 18.09 -10.72
C ALA A 79 5.28 17.49 -9.34
N ASP A 80 4.29 16.61 -9.31
CA ASP A 80 3.92 15.86 -8.12
C ASP A 80 4.96 14.78 -7.84
N VAL A 81 5.45 14.73 -6.61
CA VAL A 81 6.31 13.65 -6.14
C VAL A 81 5.44 12.48 -5.71
N LYS A 82 5.56 11.34 -6.37
CA LYS A 82 4.89 10.09 -6.02
C LYS A 82 5.90 9.12 -5.41
N HIS A 83 5.48 8.43 -4.35
CA HIS A 83 6.31 7.44 -3.68
C HIS A 83 5.97 6.02 -4.18
N LYS A 84 7.00 5.19 -4.27
CA LYS A 84 6.93 3.75 -4.53
C LYS A 84 7.80 3.06 -3.49
N ILE A 85 7.16 2.61 -2.42
CA ILE A 85 7.80 1.98 -1.27
C ILE A 85 7.62 0.48 -1.41
N GLU A 86 8.72 -0.26 -1.55
CA GLU A 86 8.73 -1.73 -1.52
C GLU A 86 9.20 -2.19 -0.13
N VAL A 87 8.32 -2.87 0.61
CA VAL A 87 8.63 -3.46 1.91
C VAL A 87 8.73 -4.96 1.74
N ARG A 88 9.89 -5.52 2.03
CA ARG A 88 10.12 -6.97 2.13
C ARG A 88 10.04 -7.39 3.58
N PHE A 89 9.38 -8.49 3.85
CA PHE A 89 9.14 -8.96 5.20
C PHE A 89 9.10 -10.49 5.28
N ALA A 90 9.52 -11.01 6.42
CA ALA A 90 9.39 -12.41 6.79
C ALA A 90 8.19 -12.60 7.73
N TYR A 91 7.44 -13.67 7.56
CA TYR A 91 6.26 -13.96 8.37
C TYR A 91 6.09 -15.47 8.59
N ILE A 92 5.35 -15.84 9.64
CA ILE A 92 4.98 -17.24 9.88
C ILE A 92 3.63 -17.50 9.22
N SER A 93 3.61 -18.41 8.24
CA SER A 93 2.40 -18.77 7.52
C SER A 93 1.44 -19.56 8.43
N PRO A 94 0.14 -19.22 8.45
CA PRO A 94 -0.84 -19.96 9.25
C PRO A 94 -1.22 -21.32 8.62
N VAL A 95 -0.73 -21.63 7.42
CA VAL A 95 -1.04 -22.87 6.68
C VAL A 95 -0.15 -24.02 7.14
N ASP A 96 1.15 -23.76 7.26
CA ASP A 96 2.20 -24.74 7.51
C ASP A 96 3.05 -24.42 8.75
N GLY A 97 2.89 -23.22 9.34
CA GLY A 97 3.69 -22.78 10.49
C GLY A 97 5.14 -22.47 10.16
N ALA A 98 5.52 -22.44 8.88
CA ALA A 98 6.87 -22.15 8.44
C ALA A 98 7.09 -20.65 8.23
N THR A 99 8.36 -20.23 8.20
CA THR A 99 8.73 -18.85 7.86
C THR A 99 8.77 -18.68 6.35
N HIS A 100 8.09 -17.65 5.85
CA HIS A 100 8.03 -17.28 4.45
C HIS A 100 8.43 -15.81 4.28
N GLU A 101 8.88 -15.46 3.08
CA GLU A 101 9.21 -14.10 2.71
C GLU A 101 8.22 -13.58 1.66
N SER A 102 7.81 -12.33 1.79
CA SER A 102 6.95 -11.66 0.81
C SER A 102 7.33 -10.19 0.70
N SER A 103 6.73 -9.51 -0.28
CA SER A 103 6.93 -8.09 -0.52
C SER A 103 5.61 -7.39 -0.79
N LEU A 104 5.51 -6.14 -0.33
CA LEU A 104 4.36 -5.28 -0.57
C LEU A 104 4.83 -3.94 -1.13
N GLN A 105 4.14 -3.48 -2.18
CA GLN A 105 4.34 -2.16 -2.75
C GLN A 105 3.27 -1.21 -2.20
N MET A 106 3.71 -0.04 -1.76
CA MET A 106 2.86 0.99 -1.16
C MET A 106 3.17 2.35 -1.75
N ALA A 107 2.14 3.18 -1.87
CA ALA A 107 2.26 4.56 -2.34
C ALA A 107 2.54 5.56 -1.20
N ALA A 108 2.32 5.14 0.05
CA ALA A 108 2.57 5.93 1.25
C ALA A 108 2.76 4.99 2.45
N TYR A 109 3.42 5.48 3.50
CA TYR A 109 3.49 4.77 4.76
C TYR A 109 2.11 4.77 5.45
N PRO A 110 1.66 3.63 6.03
CA PRO A 110 0.28 3.48 6.54
C PRO A 110 -0.11 4.49 7.61
N ASP A 111 0.84 4.90 8.46
CA ASP A 111 0.62 5.89 9.53
C ASP A 111 1.45 7.16 9.33
N GLY A 112 1.93 7.42 8.11
CA GLY A 112 2.89 8.49 7.82
C GLY A 112 4.28 8.29 8.46
N ARG A 113 4.50 7.17 9.16
CA ARG A 113 5.77 6.81 9.80
C ARG A 113 6.61 5.95 8.86
N GLN A 114 7.86 6.37 8.65
CA GLN A 114 8.84 5.58 7.90
C GLN A 114 9.09 4.23 8.59
N LEU A 115 9.04 3.16 7.80
CA LEU A 115 9.30 1.80 8.26
C LEU A 115 10.78 1.47 8.05
N HIS A 116 11.34 0.67 8.96
CA HIS A 116 12.74 0.25 8.93
C HIS A 116 12.85 -1.27 9.00
N ALA A 117 14.01 -1.79 8.57
CA ALA A 117 14.33 -3.19 8.77
C ALA A 117 14.32 -3.53 10.27
N GLY A 118 13.69 -4.65 10.61
CA GLY A 118 13.48 -5.09 11.99
C GLY A 118 12.14 -4.67 12.59
N ASP A 119 11.43 -3.70 11.99
CA ASP A 119 10.11 -3.30 12.46
C ASP A 119 9.08 -4.42 12.27
N ILE A 120 8.05 -4.39 13.11
CA ILE A 120 6.88 -5.24 12.96
C ILE A 120 5.89 -4.54 12.03
N PHE A 121 5.43 -5.27 11.03
CA PHE A 121 4.51 -4.82 10.02
C PHE A 121 3.31 -5.77 9.97
N PRO A 122 2.12 -5.33 10.38
CA PRO A 122 0.95 -6.19 10.38
C PRO A 122 0.48 -6.43 8.95
N VAL A 123 0.27 -7.70 8.61
CA VAL A 123 -0.20 -8.14 7.29
C VAL A 123 -1.32 -9.16 7.43
N GLN A 124 -2.10 -9.31 6.36
CA GLN A 124 -3.09 -10.38 6.26
C GLN A 124 -2.47 -11.56 5.49
N ALA A 125 -2.24 -12.69 6.14
CA ALA A 125 -1.78 -13.91 5.47
C ALA A 125 -2.95 -14.84 5.17
N SER A 126 -2.90 -15.52 4.01
CA SER A 126 -3.95 -16.46 3.64
C SER A 126 -3.92 -17.70 4.52
N ARG A 127 -5.10 -18.23 4.85
CA ARG A 127 -5.29 -19.49 5.57
C ARG A 127 -5.19 -20.72 4.67
N LYS A 128 -5.10 -20.54 3.35
CA LYS A 128 -5.08 -21.64 2.36
C LYS A 128 -3.82 -21.66 1.52
N ASP A 129 -3.17 -20.52 1.34
CA ASP A 129 -1.97 -20.38 0.51
C ASP A 129 -0.85 -19.72 1.32
N ALA A 130 0.20 -20.49 1.60
CA ALA A 130 1.32 -20.06 2.44
C ALA A 130 2.06 -18.83 1.89
N ASN A 131 2.07 -18.62 0.56
CA ASN A 131 2.79 -17.54 -0.10
C ASN A 131 1.93 -16.29 -0.35
N ARG A 132 0.66 -16.32 0.06
CA ARG A 132 -0.29 -15.25 -0.25
C ARG A 132 -0.48 -14.32 0.95
N THR A 133 -0.03 -13.09 0.77
CA THR A 133 -0.22 -12.00 1.74
C THR A 133 -0.94 -10.82 1.12
N ARG A 134 -1.60 -10.01 1.96
CA ARG A 134 -2.26 -8.77 1.57
C ARG A 134 -1.93 -7.67 2.59
N ALA A 135 -1.79 -6.44 2.10
CA ALA A 135 -1.66 -5.26 2.95
C ALA A 135 -2.94 -5.03 3.76
N ASN A 136 -2.78 -4.44 4.95
CA ASN A 136 -3.90 -3.92 5.71
C ASN A 136 -4.56 -2.76 4.97
N ASP A 137 -5.89 -2.67 5.05
CA ASP A 137 -6.64 -1.54 4.52
C ASP A 137 -7.04 -0.54 5.61
N TRP A 138 -7.73 0.52 5.22
CA TRP A 138 -8.17 1.59 6.13
C TRP A 138 -9.07 1.07 7.27
N VAL A 139 -9.82 -0.02 7.06
CA VAL A 139 -10.67 -0.63 8.08
C VAL A 139 -9.80 -1.34 9.12
N ASP A 140 -8.79 -2.09 8.69
CA ASP A 140 -7.84 -2.73 9.60
C ASP A 140 -7.09 -1.70 10.45
N ILE A 141 -6.62 -0.62 9.81
CA ILE A 141 -5.92 0.47 10.49
C ILE A 141 -6.83 1.11 11.55
N ARG A 142 -8.10 1.40 11.20
CA ARG A 142 -9.08 1.96 12.15
C ARG A 142 -9.39 1.00 13.31
N LEU A 143 -9.31 -0.31 13.08
CA LEU A 143 -9.48 -1.34 14.12
C LEU A 143 -8.21 -1.57 14.95
N GLY A 144 -7.18 -0.72 14.81
CA GLY A 144 -5.96 -0.76 15.62
C GLY A 144 -4.93 -1.77 15.12
N ARG A 145 -5.05 -2.29 13.90
CA ARG A 145 -4.06 -3.21 13.29
C ARG A 145 -3.04 -2.42 12.48
N HIS A 146 -2.22 -1.69 13.20
CA HIS A 146 -1.17 -0.80 12.71
C HIS A 146 0.19 -1.28 13.21
N ALA A 147 1.27 -0.86 12.54
CA ALA A 147 2.62 -1.23 12.96
C ALA A 147 2.85 -0.76 14.41
N PRO A 148 3.29 -1.63 15.34
CA PRO A 148 3.46 -1.24 16.73
C PRO A 148 4.42 -0.06 16.87
N LYS A 149 4.14 0.81 17.83
CA LYS A 149 5.00 1.95 18.16
C LYS A 149 6.33 1.41 18.66
N HIS A 150 7.46 2.01 18.25
CA HIS A 150 8.76 1.67 18.84
C HIS A 150 8.65 1.84 20.36
N GLY A 151 8.81 0.75 21.12
CA GLY A 151 8.86 0.78 22.59
C GLY A 151 7.86 -0.12 23.33
N SER A 152 6.93 -0.81 22.67
CA SER A 152 6.12 -1.84 23.35
C SER A 152 6.78 -3.22 23.19
N ILE A 153 7.65 -3.56 24.14
CA ILE A 153 7.90 -4.95 24.54
C ILE A 153 6.78 -5.35 25.50
#